data_AF-A0A974XWH9-F1
#
_entry.id   AF-A0A974XWH9-F1
#
_cell.length_a   1.000
_cell.length_b   1.000
_cell.length_c   1.000
_cell.angle_alpha   90.00
_cell.angle_beta   90.00
_cell.angle_gamma   90.00
#
_symmetry.space_group_name_H-M   'P 1'
#
loop_
_entity.id
_entity.type
_entity.pdbx_description
1 polymer ?
#
loop_
_entity_poly.entity_id
_entity_poly.type
_entity_poly.pdbx_seq_one_letter_code
_entity_poly.pdbx_strand_id
1 'polypeptide(L)'
;MAVLLCLGSGLAAAQSLPVNVSASGNHAQVVIGSTSQPLAEVTLDFQDATGLSPSSLGVSAQQVDLLDTTLLARLPDASLTTLPSALPLLVTIEPPASGGLSFRDTGRLEIHTHAIPYSLGSSFRVLKAPLGGAFRDVTDEIAQGSVRARTTYGGFSQFLIVIDLRSTGAVISEKIGWLQGKVAALPLAERAAFNAFLADVQTGVATGNYAAALTAVDGFRARAQTRSGNFLANEWRATRDVTNHAGELVAGANTLRFSVAYLRDFGQ
;
A
#
# COMPACT_ATOMS: atom_id res chain seq x y z
N MET A 1 -4.41 -40.76 41.89
CA MET A 1 -3.97 -39.36 41.72
C MET A 1 -3.82 -39.11 40.23
N ALA A 2 -4.76 -38.38 39.62
CA ALA A 2 -4.69 -38.01 38.21
C ALA A 2 -3.90 -36.71 38.10
N VAL A 3 -2.78 -36.75 37.37
CA VAL A 3 -2.01 -35.55 37.02
C VAL A 3 -2.69 -34.92 35.81
N LEU A 4 -3.31 -33.77 36.03
CA LEU A 4 -3.91 -32.94 34.99
C LEU A 4 -2.77 -32.26 34.21
N LEU A 5 -2.52 -32.71 32.98
CA LEU A 5 -1.62 -32.05 32.05
C LEU A 5 -2.35 -30.82 31.48
N CYS A 6 -2.15 -29.65 32.08
CA CYS A 6 -2.57 -28.38 31.49
C CYS A 6 -1.69 -28.10 30.27
N LEU A 7 -2.19 -28.43 29.09
CA LEU A 7 -1.66 -27.92 27.82
C LEU A 7 -1.95 -26.41 27.77
N GLY A 8 -1.00 -25.60 28.22
CA GLY A 8 -0.99 -24.18 27.94
C GLY A 8 -0.77 -24.00 26.44
N SER A 9 -1.82 -23.70 25.69
CA SER A 9 -1.72 -23.11 24.37
C SER A 9 -1.05 -21.74 24.53
N GLY A 10 0.27 -21.68 24.33
CA GLY A 10 0.98 -20.41 24.28
C GLY A 10 0.32 -19.51 23.24
N LEU A 11 -0.05 -18.30 23.65
CA LEU A 11 -0.36 -17.22 22.73
C LEU A 11 0.82 -17.10 21.75
N ALA A 12 0.57 -17.32 20.46
CA ALA A 12 1.60 -17.22 19.45
C ALA A 12 2.01 -15.75 19.32
N ALA A 13 3.10 -15.38 19.99
CA ALA A 13 3.64 -14.02 19.94
C ALA A 13 4.12 -13.68 18.52
N ALA A 14 4.14 -12.39 18.18
CA ALA A 14 4.71 -11.92 16.93
C ALA A 14 6.16 -12.41 16.78
N GLN A 15 6.49 -12.99 15.62
CA GLN A 15 7.79 -13.60 15.36
C GLN A 15 8.50 -12.85 14.23
N SER A 16 9.72 -12.36 14.50
CA SER A 16 10.58 -11.80 13.46
C SER A 16 10.96 -12.86 12.44
N LEU A 17 10.90 -12.51 11.17
CA LEU A 17 11.30 -13.37 10.06
C LEU A 17 12.68 -12.98 9.54
N PRO A 18 13.48 -13.95 9.06
CA PRO A 18 14.68 -13.64 8.28
C PRO A 18 14.33 -12.84 7.03
N VAL A 19 15.16 -11.84 6.72
CA VAL A 19 15.01 -10.98 5.54
C VAL A 19 16.34 -10.92 4.81
N ASN A 20 16.34 -11.22 3.51
CA ASN A 20 17.50 -11.08 2.64
C ASN A 20 17.19 -9.99 1.61
N VAL A 21 18.07 -8.99 1.49
CA VAL A 21 17.86 -7.84 0.62
C VAL A 21 18.98 -7.73 -0.39
N SER A 22 18.62 -7.59 -1.67
CA SER A 22 19.51 -7.16 -2.74
C SER A 22 18.99 -5.85 -3.33
N ALA A 23 19.89 -4.97 -3.74
CA ALA A 23 19.52 -3.70 -4.35
C ALA A 23 20.58 -3.24 -5.35
N SER A 24 20.15 -2.78 -6.51
CA SER A 24 21.01 -2.30 -7.59
C SER A 24 20.24 -1.36 -8.53
N GLY A 25 20.88 -0.27 -8.95
CA GLY A 25 20.25 0.75 -9.79
C GLY A 25 18.98 1.30 -9.11
N ASN A 26 17.85 1.21 -9.81
CA ASN A 26 16.54 1.65 -9.34
C ASN A 26 15.67 0.48 -8.86
N HIS A 27 16.27 -0.64 -8.48
CA HIS A 27 15.56 -1.87 -8.17
C HIS A 27 16.08 -2.49 -6.87
N ALA A 28 15.17 -3.04 -6.07
CA ALA A 28 15.51 -3.87 -4.92
C ALA A 28 14.59 -5.09 -4.82
N GLN A 29 15.17 -6.20 -4.37
CA GLN A 29 14.46 -7.44 -4.11
C GLN A 29 14.67 -7.83 -2.65
N VAL A 30 13.59 -8.27 -2.02
CA VAL A 30 13.54 -8.71 -0.64
C VAL A 30 12.95 -10.11 -0.60
N VAL A 31 13.67 -11.04 0.02
CA VAL A 31 13.22 -12.41 0.25
C VAL A 31 12.93 -12.58 1.74
N ILE A 32 11.69 -12.92 2.09
CA ILE A 32 11.22 -13.06 3.47
C ILE A 32 11.05 -14.55 3.81
N GLY A 33 11.69 -14.99 4.89
CA GLY A 33 11.72 -16.39 5.31
C GLY A 33 12.89 -17.17 4.73
N SER A 34 12.70 -18.47 4.46
CA SER A 34 13.73 -19.33 3.87
C SER A 34 14.04 -18.90 2.43
N THR A 35 15.31 -18.88 2.04
CA THR A 35 15.70 -18.56 0.65
C THR A 35 15.36 -19.68 -0.34
N SER A 36 15.16 -20.92 0.12
CA SER A 36 14.76 -22.05 -0.74
C SER A 36 13.23 -22.19 -0.89
N GLN A 37 12.48 -21.63 0.05
CA GLN A 37 11.01 -21.60 0.06
C GLN A 37 10.57 -20.32 0.78
N PRO A 38 10.60 -19.17 0.09
CA PRO A 38 10.23 -17.91 0.70
C PRO A 38 8.75 -17.88 1.05
N LEU A 39 8.43 -17.25 2.18
CA LEU A 39 7.05 -16.97 2.55
C LEU A 39 6.46 -15.90 1.62
N ALA A 40 7.27 -14.89 1.34
CA ALA A 40 6.97 -13.83 0.40
C ALA A 40 8.25 -13.25 -0.20
N GLU A 41 8.10 -12.71 -1.41
CA GLU A 41 9.10 -11.89 -2.08
C GLU A 41 8.53 -10.49 -2.25
N VAL A 42 9.32 -9.47 -1.94
CA VAL A 42 8.95 -8.08 -2.17
C VAL A 42 9.89 -7.47 -3.19
N THR A 43 9.31 -6.93 -4.26
CA THR A 43 10.03 -6.17 -5.28
C THR A 43 9.73 -4.69 -5.11
N LEU A 44 10.78 -3.87 -5.17
CA LEU A 44 10.71 -2.42 -5.14
C LEU A 44 11.35 -1.88 -6.41
N ASP A 45 10.57 -1.13 -7.19
CA ASP A 45 11.06 -0.37 -8.34
C ASP A 45 10.92 1.13 -8.05
N PHE A 46 11.93 1.88 -8.41
CA PHE A 46 11.98 3.34 -8.28
C PHE A 46 12.06 3.97 -9.66
N GLN A 47 11.45 5.14 -9.86
CA GLN A 47 11.66 5.87 -11.12
C GLN A 47 13.10 6.40 -11.21
N ASP A 48 13.57 7.05 -10.16
CA ASP A 48 14.90 7.67 -10.09
C ASP A 48 15.40 7.65 -8.64
N ALA A 49 16.11 6.60 -8.24
CA ALA A 49 16.62 6.43 -6.88
C ALA A 49 18.07 6.89 -6.75
N THR A 50 18.38 7.49 -5.61
CA THR A 50 19.75 7.83 -5.20
C THR A 50 20.01 7.22 -3.82
N GLY A 51 21.21 6.66 -3.61
CA GLY A 51 21.56 6.05 -2.33
C GLY A 51 20.87 4.71 -2.05
N LEU A 52 20.32 4.05 -3.07
CA LEU A 52 19.69 2.73 -2.91
C LEU A 52 20.75 1.65 -2.64
N SER A 53 20.61 0.98 -1.51
CA SER A 53 21.42 -0.16 -1.09
C SER A 53 20.59 -1.05 -0.15
N PRO A 54 21.03 -2.29 0.13
CA PRO A 54 20.35 -3.14 1.11
C PRO A 54 20.18 -2.48 2.48
N SER A 55 21.20 -1.75 2.95
CA SER A 55 21.19 -1.10 4.26
C SER A 55 20.39 0.21 4.28
N SER A 56 20.19 0.87 3.13
CA SER A 56 19.42 2.12 3.07
C SER A 56 17.90 1.91 3.05
N LEU A 57 17.41 0.68 2.84
CA LEU A 57 15.97 0.39 2.83
C LEU A 57 15.35 0.17 4.21
N GLY A 58 16.12 -0.31 5.19
CA GLY A 58 15.60 -0.60 6.53
C GLY A 58 14.44 -1.60 6.54
N VAL A 59 14.58 -2.72 5.82
CA VAL A 59 13.52 -3.73 5.70
C VAL A 59 13.52 -4.66 6.91
N SER A 60 12.33 -4.93 7.46
CA SER A 60 12.08 -5.98 8.43
C SER A 60 10.73 -6.64 8.15
N ALA A 61 10.56 -7.87 8.64
CA ALA A 61 9.34 -8.63 8.46
C ALA A 61 9.01 -9.41 9.73
N GLN A 62 7.72 -9.53 10.03
CA GLN A 62 7.24 -10.32 11.15
C GLN A 62 5.98 -11.09 10.79
N GLN A 63 5.86 -12.30 11.32
CA GLN A 63 4.57 -12.95 11.49
C GLN A 63 3.86 -12.32 12.68
N VAL A 64 2.65 -11.83 12.49
CA VAL A 64 1.86 -11.16 13.54
C VAL A 64 0.87 -12.13 14.18
N ASP A 65 0.50 -11.86 15.43
CA ASP A 65 -0.62 -12.52 16.07
C ASP A 65 -1.93 -12.00 15.47
N LEU A 66 -2.80 -12.91 15.02
CA LEU A 66 -4.11 -12.58 14.47
C LEU A 66 -5.06 -11.99 15.52
N LEU A 67 -4.75 -12.17 16.81
CA LEU A 67 -5.51 -11.65 17.94
C LEU A 67 -4.88 -10.38 18.54
N ASP A 68 -3.82 -9.84 17.94
CA ASP A 68 -3.18 -8.60 18.43
C ASP A 68 -4.14 -7.41 18.29
N THR A 69 -4.78 -7.06 19.41
CA THR A 69 -5.72 -5.93 19.49
C THR A 69 -5.10 -4.59 19.09
N THR A 70 -3.78 -4.41 19.26
CA THR A 70 -3.10 -3.16 18.88
C THR A 70 -2.94 -3.06 17.36
N LEU A 71 -2.70 -4.18 16.69
CA LEU A 71 -2.69 -4.26 15.24
C LEU A 71 -4.09 -4.14 14.66
N LEU A 72 -5.06 -4.87 15.21
CA LEU A 72 -6.45 -4.88 14.74
C LEU A 72 -7.09 -3.49 14.85
N ALA A 73 -6.79 -2.73 15.92
CA ALA A 73 -7.25 -1.35 16.08
C ALA A 73 -6.73 -0.38 15.01
N ARG A 74 -5.70 -0.77 14.25
CA ARG A 74 -5.13 0.02 13.15
C ARG A 74 -5.74 -0.33 11.79
N LEU A 75 -6.55 -1.38 11.70
CA LEU A 75 -7.24 -1.74 10.47
C LEU A 75 -8.41 -0.76 10.21
N PRO A 76 -8.78 -0.51 8.94
CA PRO A 76 -9.86 0.42 8.61
C PRO A 76 -11.21 0.03 9.23
N ASP A 77 -11.51 -1.28 9.26
CA ASP A 77 -12.66 -1.86 9.95
C ASP A 77 -12.27 -3.26 10.43
N ALA A 78 -12.05 -3.45 11.73
CA ALA A 78 -11.60 -4.74 12.27
C ALA A 78 -12.64 -5.88 12.15
N SER A 79 -13.89 -5.56 11.82
CA SER A 79 -14.95 -6.56 11.61
C SER A 79 -15.06 -7.02 10.15
N LEU A 80 -14.62 -6.18 9.20
CA LEU A 80 -14.69 -6.45 7.76
C LEU A 80 -13.33 -6.61 7.10
N THR A 81 -12.25 -6.22 7.78
CA THR A 81 -10.87 -6.32 7.29
C THR A 81 -10.09 -7.26 8.20
N THR A 82 -9.60 -8.38 7.64
CA THR A 82 -8.93 -9.44 8.41
C THR A 82 -7.63 -9.88 7.75
N LEU A 83 -6.68 -10.39 8.54
CA LEU A 83 -5.46 -10.97 8.01
C LEU A 83 -5.70 -12.44 7.58
N PRO A 84 -5.23 -12.87 6.41
CA PRO A 84 -5.30 -14.27 6.02
C PRO A 84 -4.45 -15.12 6.98
N SER A 85 -5.02 -16.16 7.57
CA SER A 85 -4.29 -17.05 8.48
C SER A 85 -3.12 -17.79 7.83
N ALA A 86 -3.15 -17.97 6.50
CA ALA A 86 -2.05 -18.53 5.73
C ALA A 86 -0.88 -17.55 5.52
N LEU A 87 -1.11 -16.24 5.72
CA LEU A 87 -0.10 -15.21 5.53
C LEU A 87 -0.29 -14.04 6.52
N PRO A 88 -0.11 -14.25 7.84
CA PRO A 88 -0.15 -13.17 8.83
C PRO A 88 1.16 -12.37 8.80
N LEU A 89 1.50 -11.79 7.65
CA LEU A 89 2.80 -11.15 7.39
C LEU A 89 2.67 -9.62 7.44
N LEU A 90 3.42 -8.99 8.36
CA LEU A 90 3.68 -7.56 8.34
C LEU A 90 5.08 -7.28 7.79
N VAL A 91 5.14 -6.54 6.69
CA VAL A 91 6.39 -6.05 6.10
C VAL A 91 6.58 -4.60 6.51
N THR A 92 7.72 -4.26 7.11
CA THR A 92 8.09 -2.88 7.41
C THR A 92 9.28 -2.48 6.55
N ILE A 93 9.11 -1.43 5.77
CA ILE A 93 10.22 -0.79 5.05
C ILE A 93 10.33 0.61 5.62
N GLU A 94 11.43 0.90 6.31
CA GLU A 94 11.67 2.16 7.00
C GLU A 94 13.12 2.60 6.77
N PRO A 95 13.40 3.32 5.67
CA PRO A 95 14.75 3.80 5.39
C PRO A 95 15.28 4.67 6.54
N PRO A 96 16.47 4.39 7.07
CA PRO A 96 17.07 5.22 8.10
C PRO A 96 17.40 6.60 7.53
N ALA A 97 17.18 7.66 8.32
CA ALA A 97 17.47 9.04 7.89
C ALA A 97 18.94 9.25 7.48
N SER A 98 19.87 8.52 8.10
CA SER A 98 21.30 8.52 7.76
C SER A 98 21.66 7.62 6.57
N GLY A 99 20.70 6.89 5.99
CA GLY A 99 20.92 5.94 4.89
C GLY A 99 21.02 6.59 3.52
N GLY A 100 20.69 7.88 3.39
CA GLY A 100 20.85 8.65 2.16
C GLY A 100 19.90 8.29 1.02
N LEU A 101 18.92 7.41 1.25
CA LEU A 101 17.95 7.04 0.22
C LEU A 101 17.03 8.22 -0.12
N SER A 102 16.96 8.55 -1.40
CA SER A 102 15.93 9.41 -1.97
C SER A 102 15.43 8.84 -3.29
N PHE A 103 14.23 9.25 -3.70
CA PHE A 103 13.75 8.98 -5.04
C PHE A 103 12.84 10.09 -5.56
N ARG A 104 12.77 10.24 -6.88
CA ARG A 104 11.81 11.15 -7.53
C ARG A 104 10.59 10.41 -8.06
N ASP A 105 9.49 11.16 -8.17
CA ASP A 105 8.19 10.76 -8.66
C ASP A 105 7.57 9.62 -7.86
N THR A 106 7.61 8.38 -8.31
CA THR A 106 6.96 7.26 -7.62
C THR A 106 7.89 6.07 -7.44
N GLY A 107 7.64 5.27 -6.41
CA GLY A 107 8.05 3.88 -6.37
C GLY A 107 6.88 2.93 -6.61
N ARG A 108 7.18 1.68 -6.99
CA ARG A 108 6.24 0.57 -7.07
C ARG A 108 6.70 -0.55 -6.14
N LEU A 109 5.75 -1.15 -5.43
CA LEU A 109 5.97 -2.31 -4.58
C LEU A 109 5.09 -3.45 -5.09
N GLU A 110 5.66 -4.65 -5.20
CA GLU A 110 4.95 -5.92 -5.40
C GLU A 110 5.27 -6.85 -4.23
N ILE A 111 4.25 -7.44 -3.61
CA ILE A 111 4.38 -8.57 -2.69
C ILE A 111 3.89 -9.81 -3.43
N HIS A 112 4.79 -10.74 -3.70
CA HIS A 112 4.50 -12.03 -4.30
C HIS A 112 4.55 -13.13 -3.23
N THR A 113 3.55 -14.00 -3.20
CA THR A 113 3.47 -15.09 -2.22
C THR A 113 2.72 -16.28 -2.78
N HIS A 114 3.19 -17.48 -2.42
CA HIS A 114 2.52 -18.75 -2.73
C HIS A 114 1.58 -19.24 -1.63
N ALA A 115 1.52 -18.55 -0.48
CA ALA A 115 0.77 -19.00 0.69
C ALA A 115 -0.75 -18.84 0.54
N ILE A 116 -1.20 -17.91 -0.30
CA ILE A 116 -2.62 -17.64 -0.56
C ILE A 116 -2.92 -17.79 -2.06
N PRO A 117 -3.97 -18.54 -2.43
CA PRO A 117 -4.34 -18.74 -3.83
C PRO A 117 -5.03 -17.49 -4.38
N TYR A 118 -4.65 -17.10 -5.59
CA TYR A 118 -5.37 -16.06 -6.31
C TYR A 118 -6.73 -16.58 -6.80
N SER A 119 -7.77 -15.76 -6.63
CA SER A 119 -9.04 -15.90 -7.36
C SER A 119 -9.44 -14.57 -7.98
N LEU A 120 -10.06 -14.64 -9.17
CA LEU A 120 -10.58 -13.46 -9.86
C LEU A 120 -11.69 -12.82 -9.00
N GLY A 121 -11.64 -11.50 -8.84
CA GLY A 121 -12.57 -10.78 -7.97
C GLY A 121 -12.35 -11.08 -6.48
N SER A 122 -11.15 -11.53 -6.09
CA SER A 122 -10.83 -11.71 -4.68
C SER A 122 -10.84 -10.38 -3.92
N SER A 123 -11.24 -10.47 -2.65
CA SER A 123 -11.20 -9.38 -1.67
C SER A 123 -9.80 -9.14 -1.09
N PHE A 124 -8.75 -9.71 -1.67
CA PHE A 124 -7.39 -9.44 -1.22
C PHE A 124 -7.01 -7.98 -1.49
N ARG A 125 -6.44 -7.30 -0.50
CA ARG A 125 -5.99 -5.91 -0.61
C ARG A 125 -4.61 -5.74 0.00
N VAL A 126 -3.87 -4.76 -0.51
CA VAL A 126 -2.64 -4.26 0.13
C VAL A 126 -3.02 -3.07 0.99
N LEU A 127 -2.76 -3.17 2.29
CA LEU A 127 -2.85 -2.02 3.18
C LEU A 127 -1.48 -1.44 3.47
N LYS A 128 -1.43 -0.13 3.71
CA LYS A 128 -0.23 0.62 4.08
C LYS A 128 -0.50 1.55 5.24
N ALA A 129 0.45 1.65 6.18
CA ALA A 129 0.41 2.59 7.31
C ALA A 129 1.78 3.19 7.62
N PRO A 130 1.88 4.45 8.05
CA PRO A 130 3.10 4.90 8.73
C PRO A 130 3.34 4.06 10.00
N LEU A 131 4.56 4.06 10.54
CA LEU A 131 4.89 3.31 11.75
C LEU A 131 3.89 3.62 12.88
N GLY A 132 3.21 2.59 13.37
CA GLY A 132 2.21 2.70 14.44
C GLY A 132 0.89 3.39 14.07
N GLY A 133 0.76 3.94 12.86
CA GLY A 133 -0.45 4.64 12.42
C GLY A 133 -1.52 3.71 11.83
N ALA A 134 -2.67 4.29 11.46
CA ALA A 134 -3.76 3.56 10.83
C ALA A 134 -3.41 3.09 9.42
N PHE A 135 -3.86 1.88 9.09
CA PHE A 135 -3.76 1.32 7.75
C PHE A 135 -4.82 1.90 6.83
N ARG A 136 -4.47 2.01 5.55
CA ARG A 136 -5.40 2.33 4.47
C ARG A 136 -5.15 1.43 3.28
N ASP A 137 -6.19 1.19 2.48
CA ASP A 137 -6.07 0.47 1.21
C ASP A 137 -5.24 1.29 0.22
N VAL A 138 -4.19 0.66 -0.32
CA VAL A 138 -3.33 1.20 -1.38
C VAL A 138 -3.19 0.23 -2.55
N THR A 139 -4.15 -0.67 -2.70
CA THR A 139 -4.15 -1.69 -3.75
C THR A 139 -4.25 -1.02 -5.11
N ASP A 140 -3.30 -1.32 -5.99
CA ASP A 140 -3.33 -0.91 -7.40
C ASP A 140 -3.64 -2.09 -8.31
N GLU A 141 -3.27 -3.31 -7.90
CA GLU A 141 -3.48 -4.52 -8.65
C GLU A 141 -3.37 -5.76 -7.75
N ILE A 142 -4.19 -6.77 -8.03
CA ILE A 142 -4.05 -8.13 -7.52
C ILE A 142 -4.02 -9.05 -8.74
N ALA A 143 -2.87 -9.69 -9.02
CA ALA A 143 -2.67 -10.47 -10.24
C ALA A 143 -2.59 -12.00 -9.99
N GLN A 144 -2.84 -12.77 -11.05
CA GLN A 144 -2.79 -14.23 -11.08
C GLN A 144 -1.35 -14.76 -10.98
N GLY A 145 -1.21 -15.97 -10.41
CA GLY A 145 0.07 -16.68 -10.31
C GLY A 145 0.53 -16.98 -8.88
N SER A 146 -0.41 -17.14 -7.95
CA SER A 146 -0.25 -16.86 -6.51
C SER A 146 -0.20 -15.35 -6.26
N VAL A 147 -0.77 -14.87 -5.15
CA VAL A 147 -1.13 -13.44 -5.02
C VAL A 147 0.08 -12.54 -5.24
N ARG A 148 -0.01 -11.69 -6.28
CA ARG A 148 0.88 -10.57 -6.55
C ARG A 148 0.15 -9.28 -6.24
N ALA A 149 0.39 -8.76 -5.05
CA ALA A 149 -0.30 -7.60 -4.54
C ALA A 149 0.57 -6.36 -4.76
N ARG A 150 0.08 -5.37 -5.52
CA ARG A 150 0.88 -4.23 -5.95
C ARG A 150 0.35 -2.91 -5.43
N THR A 151 1.28 -1.97 -5.20
CA THR A 151 0.97 -0.60 -4.82
C THR A 151 2.02 0.38 -5.36
N THR A 152 1.58 1.57 -5.75
CA THR A 152 2.42 2.73 -6.04
C THR A 152 2.55 3.57 -4.77
N TYR A 153 3.73 4.14 -4.51
CA TYR A 153 3.95 4.93 -3.30
C TYR A 153 4.78 6.20 -3.54
N GLY A 154 4.49 7.24 -2.75
CA GLY A 154 5.31 8.44 -2.62
C GLY A 154 6.22 8.44 -1.38
N GLY A 155 6.20 7.36 -0.57
CA GLY A 155 7.05 7.17 0.60
C GLY A 155 6.92 5.78 1.24
N PHE A 156 7.68 5.49 2.28
CA PHE A 156 7.77 4.17 2.92
C PHE A 156 6.91 4.02 4.18
N SER A 157 6.64 2.78 4.59
CA SER A 157 5.57 2.40 5.53
C SER A 157 5.64 0.93 5.92
N GLN A 158 4.70 0.53 6.76
CA GLN A 158 4.33 -0.87 6.99
C GLN A 158 3.28 -1.32 5.98
N PHE A 159 3.30 -2.60 5.60
CA PHE A 159 2.43 -3.21 4.60
C PHE A 159 1.85 -4.54 5.08
N LEU A 160 0.58 -4.76 4.74
CA LEU A 160 -0.17 -6.00 4.99
C LEU A 160 -0.87 -6.44 3.70
N ILE A 161 -0.99 -7.76 3.51
CA ILE A 161 -2.05 -8.32 2.66
C ILE A 161 -3.20 -8.73 3.56
N VAL A 162 -4.39 -8.23 3.26
CA VAL A 162 -5.62 -8.49 4.02
C VAL A 162 -6.71 -9.06 3.13
N ILE A 163 -7.75 -9.64 3.74
CA ILE A 163 -9.07 -9.81 3.14
C ILE A 163 -9.91 -8.62 3.57
N ASP A 164 -10.43 -7.85 2.63
CA ASP A 164 -11.24 -6.66 2.90
C ASP A 164 -12.65 -6.80 2.32
N LEU A 165 -13.63 -6.95 3.21
CA LEU A 165 -15.04 -7.16 2.90
C LEU A 165 -15.88 -5.88 3.03
N ARG A 166 -15.24 -4.72 3.26
CA ARG A 166 -15.91 -3.42 3.18
C ARG A 166 -16.44 -3.22 1.77
N SER A 167 -17.57 -2.51 1.63
CA SER A 167 -18.12 -2.23 0.31
C SER A 167 -17.16 -1.38 -0.51
N THR A 168 -17.04 -1.64 -1.82
CA THR A 168 -16.06 -0.90 -2.64
C THR A 168 -16.42 0.58 -2.70
N GLY A 169 -17.72 0.93 -2.61
CA GLY A 169 -18.17 2.32 -2.50
C GLY A 169 -17.62 3.06 -1.27
N ALA A 170 -17.55 2.38 -0.11
CA ALA A 170 -16.95 2.96 1.10
C ALA A 170 -15.43 3.14 0.91
N VAL A 171 -14.74 2.14 0.37
CA VAL A 171 -13.30 2.20 0.07
C VAL A 171 -12.98 3.33 -0.92
N ILE A 172 -13.80 3.52 -1.96
CA ILE A 172 -13.67 4.65 -2.90
C ILE A 172 -13.81 5.98 -2.17
N SER A 173 -14.81 6.11 -1.31
CA SER A 173 -15.07 7.34 -0.55
C SER A 173 -13.89 7.71 0.35
N GLU A 174 -13.30 6.72 1.03
CA GLU A 174 -12.08 6.91 1.82
C GLU A 174 -10.89 7.37 0.99
N LYS A 175 -10.66 6.74 -0.18
CA LYS A 175 -9.56 7.11 -1.10
C LYS A 175 -9.73 8.53 -1.64
N ILE A 176 -10.96 8.94 -1.94
CA ILE A 176 -11.28 10.32 -2.35
C ILE A 176 -11.01 11.29 -1.20
N GLY A 177 -11.47 10.99 0.03
CA GLY A 177 -11.20 11.82 1.20
C GLY A 177 -9.70 11.99 1.48
N TRP A 178 -8.92 10.91 1.33
CA TRP A 178 -7.46 10.96 1.45
C TRP A 178 -6.83 11.86 0.38
N LEU A 179 -7.25 11.73 -0.88
CA LEU A 179 -6.77 12.58 -1.98
C LEU A 179 -7.15 14.05 -1.76
N GLN A 180 -8.37 14.34 -1.28
CA GLN A 180 -8.78 15.71 -0.93
C GLN A 180 -7.87 16.30 0.16
N GLY A 181 -7.50 15.51 1.17
CA GLY A 181 -6.52 15.92 2.19
C GLY A 181 -5.15 16.25 1.58
N LYS A 182 -4.67 15.45 0.62
CA LYS A 182 -3.42 15.74 -0.11
C LYS A 182 -3.53 17.00 -0.97
N VAL A 183 -4.66 17.19 -1.66
CA VAL A 183 -4.92 18.37 -2.49
C VAL A 183 -4.98 19.65 -1.64
N ALA A 184 -5.54 19.58 -0.44
CA ALA A 184 -5.59 20.71 0.49
C ALA A 184 -4.19 21.21 0.92
N ALA A 185 -3.19 20.32 0.93
CA ALA A 185 -1.80 20.67 1.26
C ALA A 185 -1.01 21.29 0.09
N LEU A 186 -1.58 21.31 -1.13
CA LEU A 186 -0.90 21.86 -2.31
C LEU A 186 -0.90 23.40 -2.32
N PRO A 187 -0.07 24.04 -3.17
CA PRO A 187 -0.21 25.46 -3.48
C PRO A 187 -1.64 25.82 -3.90
N LEU A 188 -2.14 26.98 -3.46
CA LEU A 188 -3.54 27.38 -3.68
C LEU A 188 -3.96 27.32 -5.16
N ALA A 189 -3.07 27.71 -6.06
CA ALA A 189 -3.30 27.73 -7.50
C ALA A 189 -3.56 26.33 -8.10
N GLU A 190 -3.14 25.25 -7.45
CA GLU A 190 -3.30 23.89 -7.95
C GLU A 190 -4.61 23.23 -7.49
N ARG A 191 -5.18 23.67 -6.36
CA ARG A 191 -6.23 22.92 -5.64
C ARG A 191 -7.52 22.77 -6.43
N ALA A 192 -7.98 23.86 -7.07
CA ALA A 192 -9.27 23.88 -7.76
C ALA A 192 -9.36 22.84 -8.87
N ALA A 193 -8.29 22.70 -9.66
CA ALA A 193 -8.26 21.75 -10.77
C ALA A 193 -8.26 20.28 -10.29
N PHE A 194 -7.52 19.96 -9.23
CA PHE A 194 -7.55 18.61 -8.66
C PHE A 194 -8.90 18.28 -8.01
N ASN A 195 -9.52 19.25 -7.31
CA ASN A 195 -10.83 19.05 -6.70
C ASN A 195 -11.93 18.84 -7.74
N ALA A 196 -11.85 19.48 -8.90
CA ALA A 196 -12.80 19.25 -9.99
C ALA A 196 -12.78 17.78 -10.46
N PHE A 197 -11.59 17.21 -10.68
CA PHE A 197 -11.49 15.78 -11.02
C PHE A 197 -12.07 14.88 -9.93
N LEU A 198 -11.81 15.15 -8.65
CA LEU A 198 -12.36 14.33 -7.56
C LEU A 198 -13.89 14.41 -7.49
N ALA A 199 -14.47 15.58 -7.75
CA ALA A 199 -15.92 15.77 -7.84
C ALA A 199 -16.54 14.99 -9.02
N ASP A 200 -15.85 14.97 -10.17
CA ASP A 200 -16.27 14.21 -11.35
C ASP A 200 -16.21 12.69 -11.07
N VAL A 201 -15.19 12.21 -10.34
CA VAL A 201 -15.12 10.81 -9.89
C VAL A 201 -16.31 10.48 -8.98
N GLN A 202 -16.60 11.31 -7.97
CA GLN A 202 -17.73 11.11 -7.07
C GLN A 202 -19.06 11.02 -7.83
N THR A 203 -19.27 11.95 -8.77
CA THR A 203 -20.48 12.00 -9.59
C THR A 203 -20.60 10.77 -10.49
N GLY A 204 -19.51 10.37 -11.15
CA GLY A 204 -19.48 9.19 -12.02
C GLY A 204 -19.78 7.90 -11.24
N VAL A 205 -19.21 7.74 -10.04
CA VAL A 205 -19.51 6.59 -9.18
C VAL A 205 -20.96 6.59 -8.71
N ALA A 206 -21.48 7.73 -8.23
CA ALA A 206 -22.85 7.85 -7.72
C ALA A 206 -23.93 7.58 -8.78
N THR A 207 -23.63 7.87 -10.05
CA THR A 207 -24.55 7.66 -11.18
C THR A 207 -24.32 6.33 -11.92
N GLY A 208 -23.37 5.51 -11.47
CA GLY A 208 -22.98 4.28 -12.16
C GLY A 208 -22.23 4.49 -13.48
N ASN A 209 -21.85 5.73 -13.81
CA ASN A 209 -21.03 6.06 -14.98
C ASN A 209 -19.54 5.85 -14.68
N TYR A 210 -19.14 4.58 -14.55
CA TYR A 210 -17.77 4.20 -14.22
C TYR A 210 -16.75 4.58 -15.29
N ALA A 211 -17.17 4.69 -16.56
CA ALA A 211 -16.29 5.18 -17.64
C ALA A 211 -15.88 6.63 -17.40
N ALA A 212 -16.84 7.52 -17.10
CA ALA A 212 -16.55 8.91 -16.76
C ALA A 212 -15.70 9.03 -15.48
N ALA A 213 -16.02 8.25 -14.45
CA ALA A 213 -15.23 8.21 -13.23
C ALA A 213 -13.76 7.83 -13.50
N LEU A 214 -13.52 6.77 -14.29
CA LEU A 214 -12.16 6.35 -14.66
C LEU A 214 -11.43 7.41 -15.49
N THR A 215 -12.10 8.06 -16.44
CA THR A 215 -11.53 9.18 -17.20
C THR A 215 -11.12 10.34 -16.27
N ALA A 216 -11.92 10.67 -15.27
CA ALA A 216 -11.59 11.70 -14.30
C ALA A 216 -10.39 11.31 -13.41
N VAL A 217 -10.29 10.05 -12.96
CA VAL A 217 -9.11 9.57 -12.23
C VAL A 217 -7.85 9.64 -13.11
N ASP A 218 -7.93 9.23 -14.37
CA ASP A 218 -6.80 9.30 -15.30
C ASP A 218 -6.38 10.75 -15.58
N GLY A 219 -7.34 11.68 -15.67
CA GLY A 219 -7.09 13.12 -15.77
C GLY A 219 -6.40 13.71 -14.53
N PHE A 220 -6.85 13.32 -13.34
CA PHE A 220 -6.19 13.68 -12.08
C PHE A 220 -4.73 13.24 -12.07
N ARG A 221 -4.48 11.97 -12.41
CA ARG A 221 -3.13 11.39 -12.45
C ARG A 221 -2.24 12.10 -13.47
N ALA A 222 -2.72 12.28 -14.69
CA ALA A 222 -1.98 12.94 -15.76
C ALA A 222 -1.57 14.36 -15.35
N ARG A 223 -2.48 15.11 -14.71
CA ARG A 223 -2.16 16.43 -14.17
C ARG A 223 -1.04 16.36 -13.14
N ALA A 224 -1.11 15.45 -12.16
CA ALA A 224 -0.06 15.31 -11.16
C ALA A 224 1.31 15.03 -11.79
N GLN A 225 1.36 14.18 -12.82
CA GLN A 225 2.59 13.88 -13.58
C GLN A 225 3.12 15.10 -14.33
N THR A 226 2.27 15.82 -15.07
CA THR A 226 2.68 17.03 -15.81
C THR A 226 3.17 18.15 -14.89
N ARG A 227 2.66 18.21 -13.66
CA ARG A 227 3.01 19.24 -12.67
C ARG A 227 4.20 18.86 -11.80
N SER A 228 4.68 17.63 -11.90
CA SER A 228 5.79 17.09 -11.11
C SER A 228 7.09 17.88 -11.31
N GLY A 229 7.80 18.17 -10.22
CA GLY A 229 9.10 18.87 -10.22
C GLY A 229 9.02 20.38 -10.48
N ASN A 230 7.97 20.87 -11.14
CA ASN A 230 7.80 22.28 -11.48
C ASN A 230 6.86 23.01 -10.53
N PHE A 231 5.68 22.43 -10.29
CA PHE A 231 4.63 23.01 -9.45
C PHE A 231 4.33 22.17 -8.22
N LEU A 232 4.68 20.88 -8.27
CA LEU A 232 4.54 19.92 -7.19
C LEU A 232 5.91 19.38 -6.85
N ALA A 233 6.31 19.46 -5.58
CA ALA A 233 7.49 18.76 -5.11
C ALA A 233 7.35 17.25 -5.42
N ASN A 234 8.41 16.66 -5.96
CA ASN A 234 8.37 15.28 -6.46
C ASN A 234 9.48 14.40 -5.89
N GLU A 235 10.20 14.85 -4.87
CA GLU A 235 11.27 14.09 -4.25
C GLU A 235 10.84 13.62 -2.86
N TRP A 236 11.08 12.33 -2.60
CA TRP A 236 11.03 11.75 -1.27
C TRP A 236 12.45 11.53 -0.77
N ARG A 237 12.72 11.82 0.51
CA ARG A 237 14.02 11.60 1.16
C ARG A 237 13.85 10.89 2.50
N ALA A 238 14.81 10.01 2.83
CA ALA A 238 14.84 9.29 4.11
C ALA A 238 14.90 10.22 5.34
N THR A 239 15.40 11.44 5.17
CA THR A 239 15.43 12.52 6.18
C THR A 239 14.05 13.07 6.53
N ARG A 240 13.02 12.82 5.70
CA ARG A 240 11.63 13.30 5.91
C ARG A 240 11.48 14.82 6.01
N ASP A 241 12.45 15.55 5.48
CA ASP A 241 12.50 17.01 5.40
C ASP A 241 11.66 17.57 4.25
N VAL A 242 11.31 16.73 3.27
CA VAL A 242 10.51 17.09 2.10
C VAL A 242 9.35 16.12 1.89
N THR A 243 8.28 16.60 1.24
CA THR A 243 7.13 15.78 0.85
C THR A 243 7.07 15.63 -0.65
N ASN A 244 7.00 14.39 -1.13
CA ASN A 244 6.77 14.05 -2.52
C ASN A 244 5.28 14.19 -2.88
N HIS A 245 4.80 15.42 -3.04
CA HIS A 245 3.40 15.70 -3.36
C HIS A 245 2.97 15.04 -4.68
N ALA A 246 3.78 15.14 -5.74
CA ALA A 246 3.45 14.56 -7.04
C ALA A 246 3.29 13.03 -6.94
N GLY A 247 4.25 12.35 -6.30
CA GLY A 247 4.23 10.91 -6.11
C GLY A 247 3.03 10.42 -5.30
N GLU A 248 2.69 11.11 -4.20
CA GLU A 248 1.54 10.77 -3.36
C GLU A 248 0.20 10.91 -4.13
N LEU A 249 0.05 11.93 -4.97
CA LEU A 249 -1.14 12.13 -5.80
C LEU A 249 -1.26 11.06 -6.88
N VAL A 250 -0.16 10.73 -7.57
CA VAL A 250 -0.13 9.66 -8.58
C VAL A 250 -0.45 8.30 -7.95
N ALA A 251 0.15 8.00 -6.79
CA ALA A 251 -0.12 6.80 -6.03
C ALA A 251 -1.60 6.69 -5.60
N GLY A 252 -2.15 7.78 -5.05
CA GLY A 252 -3.56 7.84 -4.67
C GLY A 252 -4.51 7.65 -5.85
N ALA A 253 -4.18 8.22 -7.01
CA ALA A 253 -4.97 8.07 -8.22
C ALA A 253 -4.94 6.62 -8.75
N ASN A 254 -3.79 5.95 -8.74
CA ASN A 254 -3.69 4.55 -9.17
C ASN A 254 -4.57 3.64 -8.31
N THR A 255 -4.54 3.81 -6.98
CA THR A 255 -5.34 2.98 -6.08
C THR A 255 -6.83 3.30 -6.14
N LEU A 256 -7.21 4.56 -6.38
CA LEU A 256 -8.60 4.94 -6.63
C LEU A 256 -9.11 4.34 -7.94
N ARG A 257 -8.29 4.38 -9.00
CA ARG A 257 -8.61 3.78 -10.29
C ARG A 257 -8.89 2.28 -10.15
N PHE A 258 -8.06 1.56 -9.38
CA PHE A 258 -8.27 0.15 -9.07
C PHE A 258 -9.65 -0.08 -8.44
N SER A 259 -10.00 0.67 -7.39
CA SER A 259 -11.29 0.49 -6.71
C SER A 259 -12.48 0.84 -7.58
N VAL A 260 -12.41 1.89 -8.42
CA VAL A 260 -13.50 2.22 -9.37
C VAL A 260 -13.68 1.10 -10.41
N ALA A 261 -12.59 0.57 -10.95
CA ALA A 261 -12.64 -0.56 -11.89
C ALA A 261 -13.18 -1.84 -11.21
N TYR A 262 -12.76 -2.11 -9.98
CA TYR A 262 -13.24 -3.24 -9.21
C TYR A 262 -14.75 -3.14 -8.94
N LEU A 263 -15.25 -1.96 -8.54
CA LEU A 263 -16.69 -1.73 -8.36
C LEU A 263 -17.47 -1.97 -9.66
N ARG A 264 -16.97 -1.48 -10.80
CA ARG A 264 -17.58 -1.70 -12.12
C ARG A 264 -17.69 -3.20 -12.45
N ASP A 265 -16.64 -3.96 -12.18
CA ASP A 265 -16.52 -5.34 -12.66
C ASP A 265 -17.18 -6.35 -11.70
N PHE A 266 -17.21 -6.06 -10.40
CA PHE A 266 -17.64 -7.02 -9.38
C PHE A 266 -18.80 -6.54 -8.50
N GLY A 267 -19.15 -5.24 -8.52
CA GLY A 267 -20.33 -4.70 -7.84
C GLY A 267 -20.37 -4.80 -6.32
N GLN A 268 -19.22 -5.10 -5.68
CA GLN A 268 -19.09 -5.25 -4.22
C GLN A 268 -18.90 -3.90 -3.53
#